data_AF-A0A953LSC7-F1
#
_entry.id   AF-A0A953LSC7-F1
#
_cell.length_a   1.000
_cell.length_b   1.000
_cell.length_c   1.000
_cell.angle_alpha   90.00
_cell.angle_beta   90.00
_cell.angle_gamma   90.00
#
_symmetry.space_group_name_H-M   'P 1'
#
loop_
_entity.id
_entity.type
_entity.pdbx_description
1 polymer ?
#
loop_
_entity_poly.entity_id
_entity_poly.type
_entity_poly.pdbx_seq_one_letter_code
_entity_poly.pdbx_strand_id
1 'polypeptide(L)'
;MIGRFFGAVIAVIASIIAVIGMWAFYAIMFGMLPGWAYWMWMAIQFGSFGMFFFGLLGPFAMLAALLGLWSLIFGPPLWLLHLVT
;
A
#
# COMPACT_ATOMS: atom_id res chain seq x y z
N MET A 1 22.03 17.61 34.47
CA MET A 1 20.57 17.54 34.26
C MET A 1 20.16 17.78 32.80
N ILE A 2 20.77 18.72 32.08
CA ILE A 2 20.37 19.08 30.70
C ILE A 2 20.51 17.94 29.67
N GLY A 3 21.56 17.11 29.74
CA GLY A 3 21.74 15.97 28.82
C GLY A 3 20.67 14.87 28.95
N ARG A 4 20.10 14.67 30.15
CA ARG A 4 19.01 13.70 30.36
C ARG A 4 17.68 14.20 29.77
N PHE A 5 17.48 15.51 29.72
CA PHE A 5 16.31 16.12 29.11
C PHE A 5 16.31 15.97 27.58
N PHE A 6 17.44 16.29 26.92
CA PHE A 6 17.57 16.08 25.48
C PHE A 6 17.45 14.60 25.08
N GLY A 7 18.02 13.68 25.87
CA GLY A 7 17.85 12.24 25.66
C GLY A 7 16.38 11.79 25.76
N ALA A 8 15.62 12.34 26.71
CA ALA A 8 14.20 12.03 26.85
C ALA A 8 13.37 12.52 25.66
N VAL A 9 13.66 13.72 25.13
CA VAL A 9 12.97 14.26 23.95
C VAL A 9 13.21 13.40 22.71
N ILE A 10 14.47 13.01 22.46
CA ILE A 10 14.82 12.14 21.33
C ILE A 10 14.13 10.78 21.46
N ALA A 11 14.06 10.22 22.68
CA ALA A 11 13.39 8.95 22.93
C ALA A 11 11.87 9.00 22.64
N VAL A 12 11.20 10.11 22.95
CA VAL A 12 9.77 10.31 22.63
C VAL A 12 9.57 10.43 21.12
N ILE A 13 10.41 11.18 20.41
CA ILE A 13 10.32 11.29 18.95
C ILE A 13 10.54 9.91 18.30
N ALA A 14 11.54 9.16 18.76
CA ALA A 14 11.83 7.82 18.27
C ALA A 14 10.65 6.85 18.51
N SER A 15 9.99 6.93 19.68
CA SER A 15 8.86 6.06 19.99
C SER A 15 7.63 6.36 19.13
N ILE A 16 7.34 7.63 18.84
CA ILE A 16 6.26 8.03 17.93
C ILE A 16 6.51 7.47 16.53
N ILE A 17 7.73 7.65 16.00
CA ILE A 17 8.10 7.14 14.67
C ILE A 17 7.95 5.61 14.63
N ALA A 18 8.40 4.91 15.67
CA ALA A 18 8.28 3.45 15.75
C ALA A 18 6.82 2.98 15.74
N VAL A 19 5.94 3.64 16.49
CA VAL A 19 4.51 3.30 16.54
C VAL A 19 3.84 3.54 15.18
N ILE A 20 4.08 4.69 14.54
CA ILE A 20 3.52 4.99 13.22
C ILE A 20 4.01 3.98 12.18
N GLY A 21 5.31 3.69 12.16
CA GLY A 21 5.89 2.70 11.25
C GLY A 21 5.30 1.30 11.43
N MET A 22 5.06 0.89 12.68
CA MET A 22 4.43 -0.39 13.00
C MET A 22 2.98 -0.45 12.47
N TRP A 23 2.17 0.59 12.68
CA TRP A 23 0.81 0.63 12.16
C TRP A 23 0.77 0.64 10.64
N ALA A 24 1.66 1.39 9.98
CA ALA A 24 1.78 1.39 8.53
C ALA A 24 2.16 0.00 7.99
N PHE A 25 3.09 -0.68 8.65
CA PHE A 25 3.47 -2.04 8.32
C PHE A 25 2.27 -2.99 8.40
N TYR A 26 1.53 -2.99 9.51
CA TYR A 26 0.34 -3.83 9.65
C TYR A 26 -0.74 -3.50 8.62
N ALA A 27 -1.00 -2.22 8.36
CA ALA A 27 -1.96 -1.79 7.35
C ALA A 27 -1.61 -2.32 5.96
N ILE A 28 -0.34 -2.28 5.56
CA ILE A 28 0.12 -2.86 4.30
C ILE A 28 0.00 -4.38 4.35
N MET A 29 0.50 -5.03 5.40
CA MET A 29 0.54 -6.49 5.51
C MET A 29 -0.87 -7.12 5.43
N PHE A 30 -1.82 -6.59 6.18
CA PHE A 30 -3.21 -7.04 6.15
C PHE A 30 -3.96 -6.52 4.91
N GLY A 31 -3.57 -5.37 4.38
CA GLY A 31 -4.13 -4.77 3.18
C GLY A 31 -3.71 -5.44 1.87
N MET A 32 -2.65 -6.25 1.85
CA MET A 32 -2.15 -6.84 0.60
C MET A 32 -3.18 -7.77 -0.05
N LEU A 33 -3.81 -8.65 0.72
CA LEU A 33 -4.80 -9.58 0.18
C LEU A 33 -6.07 -8.87 -0.36
N PRO A 34 -6.73 -7.97 0.39
CA PRO A 34 -7.87 -7.23 -0.14
C PRO A 34 -7.47 -6.26 -1.26
N GLY A 35 -6.28 -5.68 -1.20
CA GLY A 35 -5.73 -4.86 -2.28
C GLY A 35 -5.56 -5.66 -3.57
N TRP A 36 -4.99 -6.86 -3.49
CA TRP A 36 -4.84 -7.74 -4.65
C TRP A 36 -6.20 -8.18 -5.20
N ALA A 37 -7.13 -8.56 -4.33
CA ALA A 37 -8.48 -8.93 -4.73
C ALA A 37 -9.20 -7.78 -5.44
N TYR A 38 -9.03 -6.54 -4.96
CA TYR A 38 -9.59 -5.36 -5.61
C TYR A 38 -8.92 -5.08 -6.97
N TRP A 39 -7.61 -5.27 -7.09
CA TRP A 39 -6.93 -5.19 -8.38
C TRP A 39 -7.48 -6.22 -9.38
N MET A 40 -7.66 -7.47 -8.96
CA MET A 40 -8.26 -8.52 -9.81
C MET A 40 -9.68 -8.13 -10.24
N TRP A 41 -10.48 -7.60 -9.32
CA TRP A 41 -11.81 -7.12 -9.62
C TRP A 41 -11.79 -5.98 -10.66
N MET A 42 -10.94 -4.98 -10.48
CA MET A 42 -10.77 -3.88 -11.45
C MET A 42 -10.31 -4.39 -12.82
N ALA A 43 -9.38 -5.35 -12.87
CA ALA A 43 -8.92 -5.92 -14.13
C ALA A 43 -10.05 -6.55 -14.94
N ILE A 44 -11.03 -7.16 -14.24
CA ILE A 44 -12.25 -7.70 -14.86
C ILE A 44 -13.17 -6.56 -15.32
N GLN A 45 -13.36 -5.51 -14.52
CA GLN A 45 -14.23 -4.37 -14.89
C GLN A 45 -13.70 -3.58 -16.09
N PHE A 46 -12.38 -3.37 -16.16
CA PHE A 46 -11.75 -2.69 -17.30
C PHE A 46 -11.55 -3.60 -18.51
N GLY A 47 -11.82 -4.91 -18.40
CA GLY A 47 -11.58 -5.87 -19.47
C GLY A 47 -10.10 -5.98 -19.89
N SER A 48 -9.17 -5.55 -19.04
CA SER A 48 -7.75 -5.48 -19.38
C SER A 48 -7.02 -6.78 -19.04
N PHE A 49 -6.73 -7.57 -20.08
CA PHE A 49 -5.98 -8.83 -19.92
C PHE A 49 -4.57 -8.60 -19.34
N GLY A 50 -3.89 -7.51 -19.74
CA GLY A 50 -2.57 -7.18 -19.21
C GLY A 50 -2.59 -6.91 -17.71
N MET A 51 -3.62 -6.23 -17.23
CA MET A 51 -3.79 -5.91 -15.82
C MET A 51 -4.09 -7.16 -14.97
N PHE A 52 -4.86 -8.09 -15.53
CA PHE A 52 -5.13 -9.39 -14.91
C PHE A 52 -3.87 -10.26 -14.82
N PHE A 53 -3.13 -10.39 -15.92
CA PHE A 53 -1.87 -11.14 -15.96
C PHE A 53 -0.81 -10.54 -15.02
N PHE A 54 -0.73 -9.21 -14.94
CA PHE A 54 0.20 -8.51 -14.05
C PHE A 54 -0.01 -8.87 -12.58
N GLY A 55 -1.26 -9.04 -12.13
CA GLY A 55 -1.50 -9.44 -10.75
C GLY A 55 -1.40 -10.96 -10.50
N LEU A 56 -1.30 -11.79 -11.53
CA LEU A 56 -1.01 -13.23 -11.39
C LEU A 56 0.48 -13.56 -11.43
N LEU A 57 1.30 -12.69 -12.02
CA LEU A 57 2.74 -12.84 -11.96
C LEU A 57 3.23 -12.59 -10.53
N GLY A 58 3.55 -13.66 -9.80
CA GLY A 58 3.86 -13.65 -8.36
C GLY A 58 4.58 -12.41 -7.80
N PRO A 59 5.73 -11.97 -8.35
CA PRO A 59 6.43 -10.76 -7.86
C PRO A 59 5.64 -9.47 -8.10
N PHE A 60 4.95 -9.36 -9.24
CA PHE A 60 4.11 -8.22 -9.59
C PHE A 60 2.77 -8.22 -8.86
N ALA A 61 2.32 -9.38 -8.34
CA ALA A 61 1.14 -9.48 -7.48
C ALA A 61 1.27 -8.58 -6.24
N MET A 62 2.48 -8.36 -5.72
CA MET A 62 2.74 -7.44 -4.61
C MET A 62 2.48 -5.97 -5.01
N LEU A 63 2.90 -5.57 -6.21
CA LEU A 63 2.64 -4.24 -6.75
C LEU A 63 1.16 -4.06 -7.09
N ALA A 64 0.54 -5.09 -7.67
CA ALA A 64 -0.90 -5.14 -7.91
C ALA A 64 -1.69 -5.01 -6.61
N ALA A 65 -1.24 -5.66 -5.54
CA ALA A 65 -1.83 -5.55 -4.22
C ALA A 65 -1.77 -4.13 -3.66
N LEU A 66 -0.61 -3.48 -3.74
CA LEU A 66 -0.42 -2.10 -3.29
C LEU A 66 -1.28 -1.11 -4.09
N LEU A 67 -1.26 -1.23 -5.42
CA LEU A 67 -2.03 -0.36 -6.30
C LEU A 67 -3.55 -0.62 -6.17
N GLY A 68 -3.95 -1.87 -5.95
CA GLY A 68 -5.32 -2.23 -5.67
C GLY A 68 -5.77 -1.72 -4.29
N LEU A 69 -4.92 -1.79 -3.27
CA LEU A 69 -5.19 -1.22 -1.95
C LEU A 69 -5.35 0.30 -2.04
N TRP A 70 -4.47 0.97 -2.79
CA TRP A 70 -4.60 2.39 -3.09
C TRP A 70 -5.94 2.70 -3.78
N SER A 71 -6.25 1.95 -4.83
CA SER A 71 -7.45 2.17 -5.62
C SER A 71 -8.73 1.89 -4.83
N LEU A 72 -8.68 1.01 -3.84
CA LEU A 72 -9.79 0.72 -2.95
C LEU A 72 -10.10 1.87 -1.98
N ILE A 73 -9.07 2.61 -1.54
CA ILE A 73 -9.22 3.71 -0.56
C ILE A 73 -9.44 5.05 -1.26
N PHE A 74 -8.72 5.30 -2.36
CA PHE A 74 -8.64 6.61 -3.02
C PHE A 74 -9.23 6.63 -4.44
N GLY A 75 -9.61 5.47 -4.98
CA GLY A 75 -10.02 5.31 -6.37
C GLY A 75 -8.84 5.04 -7.32
N PRO A 76 -9.12 4.54 -8.54
CA PRO A 76 -8.09 4.19 -9.51
C PRO A 76 -7.35 5.45 -9.99
N PRO A 77 -6.00 5.42 -10.05
CA PRO A 77 -5.23 6.58 -10.46
C PRO A 77 -5.40 6.89 -11.95
N LEU A 78 -5.40 8.18 -12.32
CA LEU A 78 -5.66 8.64 -13.70
C LEU A 78 -4.72 8.04 -14.75
N TRP A 79 -3.44 7.88 -14.42
CA TRP A 79 -2.46 7.27 -15.34
C TRP A 79 -2.82 5.82 -15.66
N LEU A 80 -3.41 5.09 -14.72
CA LEU A 80 -3.81 3.72 -14.92
C LEU A 80 -5.00 3.66 -15.84
N LEU A 81 -6.00 4.53 -15.62
CA LEU A 81 -7.15 4.66 -16.49
C LEU A 81 -6.73 4.91 -17.94
N HIS A 82 -5.81 5.85 -18.20
CA HIS A 82 -5.30 6.11 -19.56
C HIS A 82 -4.59 4.92 -20.23
N LEU A 83 -4.15 3.91 -19.47
CA LEU A 83 -3.50 2.72 -20.01
C LEU A 83 -4.49 1.59 -20.30
N VAL A 84 -5.67 1.59 -19.67
CA VAL A 84 -6.67 0.52 -19.79
C VAL A 84 -7.97 0.94 -20.49
N THR A 85 -8.21 2.24 -20.70
CA THR A 85 -9.30 2.78 -21.52
C THR A 85 -8.77 3.25 -22.87
#